data_AF-A0A2V5Q4S0-F1
#
_entry.id   AF-A0A2V5Q4S0-F1
#
_cell.length_a   1.000
_cell.length_b   1.000
_cell.length_c   1.000
_cell.angle_alpha   90.00
_cell.angle_beta   90.00
_cell.angle_gamma   90.00
#
_symmetry.space_group_name_H-M   'P 1'
#
loop_
_entity.id
_entity.type
_entity.pdbx_description
1 polymer ?
#
loop_
_entity_poly.entity_id
_entity_poly.type
_entity_poly.pdbx_seq_one_letter_code
_entity_poly.pdbx_strand_id
1 'polypeptide(L)'
;GLGLILDYAHSTKNDSFAKLLTDSAKKFFLSDKDCPLNYEPSGEDFLSPCLGEADVMRRVLSQDEFAKWLKEFLPQIPTSASANWLQPVVSPDPSDPKLAHLDGLNLSRARTLEGNASALPQDDLRQHGLSAAAGAHRRAGLAAVTGAHYEGGHWLGSFAVYLTTRRGTEKSQAPNPNNQTTSQAGRSK
;
A
#
# COMPACT_ATOMS: atom_id res chain seq x y z
N GLY A 1 8.29 3.02 1.32
CA GLY A 1 9.40 3.34 0.39
C GLY A 1 9.57 2.29 -0.69
N LEU A 2 10.01 1.08 -0.33
CA LEU A 2 10.35 0.00 -1.29
C LEU A 2 9.24 -0.34 -2.29
N GLY A 3 7.97 -0.37 -1.88
CA GLY A 3 6.86 -0.62 -2.80
C GLY A 3 6.77 0.37 -3.97
N LEU A 4 7.05 1.66 -3.73
CA LEU A 4 7.07 2.67 -4.80
C LEU A 4 8.25 2.49 -5.76
N ILE A 5 9.42 2.09 -5.23
CA ILE A 5 10.61 1.82 -6.04
C ILE A 5 10.37 0.58 -6.92
N LEU A 6 9.68 -0.43 -6.38
CA LEU A 6 9.28 -1.61 -7.14
C LEU A 6 8.26 -1.27 -8.24
N ASP A 7 7.26 -0.43 -7.93
CA ASP A 7 6.30 0.07 -8.93
C ASP A 7 7.03 0.82 -10.06
N TYR A 8 8.04 1.63 -9.72
CA TYR A 8 8.90 2.31 -10.69
C TYR A 8 9.68 1.31 -11.57
N ALA A 9 10.33 0.32 -10.96
CA ALA A 9 11.09 -0.69 -11.71
C ALA A 9 10.21 -1.44 -12.72
N HIS A 10 8.98 -1.82 -12.32
CA HIS A 10 8.01 -2.42 -13.24
C HIS A 10 7.56 -1.46 -14.35
N SER A 11 7.27 -0.20 -14.02
CA SER A 11 6.81 0.79 -15.00
C SER A 11 7.86 1.09 -16.09
N THR A 12 9.14 0.96 -15.74
CA THR A 12 10.29 1.18 -16.64
C THR A 12 10.81 -0.12 -17.24
N LYS A 13 10.17 -1.27 -16.97
CA LYS A 13 10.59 -2.61 -17.42
C LYS A 13 12.05 -2.93 -17.05
N ASN A 14 12.48 -2.48 -15.87
CA ASN A 14 13.81 -2.75 -15.34
C ASN A 14 13.78 -4.03 -14.50
N ASP A 15 13.76 -5.17 -15.17
CA ASP A 15 13.53 -6.48 -14.55
C ASP A 15 14.64 -6.88 -13.56
N SER A 16 15.90 -6.52 -13.84
CA SER A 16 17.01 -6.81 -12.93
C SER A 16 16.88 -6.04 -11.62
N PHE A 17 16.44 -4.77 -11.68
CA PHE A 17 16.20 -3.97 -10.49
C PHE A 17 14.97 -4.45 -9.72
N ALA A 18 13.88 -4.78 -10.43
CA ALA A 18 12.68 -5.37 -9.82
C ALA A 18 13.01 -6.68 -9.07
N LYS A 19 13.85 -7.53 -9.67
CA LYS A 19 14.34 -8.75 -9.01
C LYS A 19 15.16 -8.44 -7.77
N LEU A 20 16.11 -7.50 -7.84
CA LEU A 20 16.92 -7.10 -6.68
C LEU A 20 16.05 -6.61 -5.51
N LEU A 21 15.03 -5.79 -5.80
CA LEU A 21 14.10 -5.27 -4.80
C LEU A 21 13.24 -6.38 -4.20
N THR A 22 12.76 -7.31 -5.03
CA THR A 22 11.98 -8.48 -4.61
C THR A 22 12.79 -9.36 -3.67
N ASP A 23 14.03 -9.70 -4.04
CA ASP A 23 14.92 -10.54 -3.24
C ASP A 23 15.28 -9.85 -1.92
N SER A 24 15.51 -8.53 -1.96
CA SER A 24 15.80 -7.73 -0.76
C SER A 24 14.61 -7.64 0.19
N ALA A 25 13.41 -7.40 -0.32
CA ALA A 25 12.19 -7.37 0.49
C ALA A 25 11.96 -8.72 1.19
N LYS A 26 12.10 -9.84 0.46
CA LYS A 26 11.99 -11.17 1.07
C LYS A 26 13.09 -11.42 2.10
N LYS A 27 14.33 -11.02 1.82
CA LYS A 27 15.45 -11.17 2.77
C LYS A 27 15.19 -10.41 4.08
N PHE A 28 14.61 -9.22 4.01
CA PHE A 28 14.42 -8.38 5.18
C PHE A 28 13.16 -8.74 5.97
N PHE A 29 12.05 -9.06 5.30
CA PHE A 29 10.72 -9.03 5.93
C PHE A 29 10.00 -10.38 5.96
N LEU A 30 10.49 -11.41 5.23
CA LEU A 30 9.75 -12.68 5.11
C LEU A 30 9.60 -13.41 6.45
N SER A 31 10.56 -13.23 7.36
CA SER A 31 10.56 -13.88 8.68
C SER A 31 9.90 -13.04 9.77
N ASP A 32 9.48 -11.80 9.46
CA ASP A 32 8.95 -10.88 10.46
C ASP A 32 7.54 -11.28 10.88
N LYS A 33 7.26 -11.07 12.18
CA LYS A 33 6.01 -11.45 12.84
C LYS A 33 5.65 -10.39 13.88
N ASP A 34 4.37 -10.34 14.26
CA ASP A 34 3.88 -9.53 15.37
C ASP A 34 4.34 -8.05 15.30
N CYS A 35 4.16 -7.42 14.13
CA CYS A 35 4.62 -6.05 13.93
C CYS A 35 4.02 -5.10 14.99
N PRO A 36 4.84 -4.27 15.68
CA PRO A 36 4.41 -3.46 16.82
C PRO A 36 3.65 -2.20 16.35
N LEU A 37 2.50 -2.41 15.71
CA LEU A 37 1.67 -1.32 15.17
C LEU A 37 1.20 -0.33 16.25
N ASN A 38 1.13 -0.78 17.51
CA ASN A 38 0.80 0.06 18.67
C ASN A 38 1.89 1.10 19.01
N TYR A 39 3.09 0.99 18.44
CA TYR A 39 4.14 2.00 18.58
C TYR A 39 4.00 3.11 17.54
N GLU A 40 3.03 3.01 16.64
CA GLU A 40 2.75 4.03 15.62
C GLU A 40 1.47 4.84 15.95
N PRO A 41 1.41 6.12 15.55
CA PRO A 41 2.47 6.89 14.89
C PRO A 41 3.52 7.41 15.89
N SER A 42 4.73 7.65 15.39
CA SER A 42 5.63 8.66 15.98
C SER A 42 5.08 10.07 15.69
N GLY A 43 5.49 11.06 16.49
CA GLY A 43 4.88 12.40 16.47
C GLY A 43 4.90 13.14 15.12
N GLU A 44 5.77 12.76 14.18
CA GLU A 44 5.94 13.41 12.86
C GLU A 44 6.00 12.41 11.69
N ASP A 45 5.41 11.21 11.85
CA ASP A 45 5.42 10.16 10.81
C ASP A 45 4.65 10.56 9.54
N PHE A 46 5.24 10.28 8.37
CA PHE A 46 4.55 10.32 7.07
C PHE A 46 4.01 8.95 6.62
N LEU A 47 4.65 7.88 7.08
CA LEU A 47 4.42 6.51 6.66
C LEU A 47 4.32 5.63 7.89
N SER A 48 3.49 4.60 7.81
CA SER A 48 3.47 3.50 8.77
C SER A 48 4.52 2.47 8.38
N PRO A 49 5.54 2.19 9.22
CA PRO A 49 6.48 1.09 9.01
C PRO A 49 5.77 -0.25 8.79
N CYS A 50 4.87 -0.66 9.68
CA CYS A 50 4.18 -1.95 9.61
C CYS A 50 3.34 -2.06 8.32
N LEU A 51 2.52 -1.04 8.01
CA LEU A 51 1.67 -1.11 6.81
C LEU A 51 2.49 -0.95 5.53
N GLY A 52 3.61 -0.23 5.57
CA GLY A 52 4.54 -0.09 4.47
C GLY A 52 5.28 -1.39 4.14
N GLU A 53 5.62 -2.16 5.17
CA GLU A 53 6.19 -3.50 5.02
C GLU A 53 5.18 -4.46 4.40
N ALA A 54 3.96 -4.53 4.95
CA ALA A 54 2.89 -5.32 4.35
C ALA A 54 2.62 -4.91 2.88
N ASP A 55 2.68 -3.61 2.57
CA ASP A 55 2.48 -3.09 1.22
C ASP A 55 3.59 -3.52 0.23
N VAL A 56 4.85 -3.64 0.66
CA VAL A 56 5.87 -4.25 -0.22
C VAL A 56 5.70 -5.77 -0.30
N MET A 57 5.38 -6.44 0.80
CA MET A 57 5.25 -7.90 0.84
C MET A 57 4.11 -8.42 -0.04
N ARG A 58 2.97 -7.71 -0.12
CA ARG A 58 1.88 -8.05 -1.05
C ARG A 58 2.26 -7.97 -2.53
N ARG A 59 3.34 -7.26 -2.89
CA ARG A 59 3.80 -7.13 -4.28
C ARG A 59 4.76 -8.26 -4.68
N VAL A 60 5.44 -8.86 -3.71
CA VAL A 60 6.54 -9.82 -3.94
C VAL A 60 6.16 -11.26 -3.62
N LEU A 61 5.08 -11.47 -2.89
CA LEU A 61 4.49 -12.76 -2.57
C LEU A 61 3.29 -13.06 -3.47
N SER A 62 3.02 -14.33 -3.74
CA SER A 62 1.73 -14.74 -4.28
C SER A 62 0.60 -14.43 -3.29
N GLN A 63 -0.64 -14.40 -3.76
CA GLN A 63 -1.82 -14.12 -2.92
C GLN A 63 -1.90 -15.07 -1.71
N ASP A 64 -1.68 -16.38 -1.90
CA ASP A 64 -1.77 -17.38 -0.84
C ASP A 64 -0.61 -17.23 0.17
N GLU A 65 0.60 -16.95 -0.31
CA GLU A 65 1.75 -16.70 0.54
C GLU A 65 1.56 -15.42 1.37
N PHE A 66 1.08 -14.35 0.73
CA PHE A 66 0.82 -13.09 1.41
C PHE A 66 -0.28 -13.23 2.46
N ALA A 67 -1.38 -13.92 2.16
CA ALA A 67 -2.47 -14.11 3.12
C ALA A 67 -1.99 -14.85 4.38
N LYS A 68 -1.15 -15.87 4.21
CA LYS A 68 -0.53 -16.61 5.33
C LYS A 68 0.46 -15.74 6.09
N TRP A 69 1.40 -15.11 5.39
CA TRP A 69 2.40 -14.22 6.00
C TRP A 69 1.74 -13.07 6.77
N LEU A 70 0.74 -12.40 6.20
CA LEU A 70 0.03 -11.28 6.83
C LEU A 70 -0.66 -11.71 8.13
N LYS A 71 -1.09 -12.98 8.24
CA LYS A 71 -1.71 -13.52 9.46
C LYS A 71 -0.72 -13.58 10.61
N GLU A 72 0.54 -13.91 10.32
CA GLU A 72 1.62 -13.97 11.31
C GLU A 72 2.22 -12.59 11.58
N PHE A 73 2.28 -11.73 10.56
CA PHE A 73 2.86 -10.39 10.65
C PHE A 73 1.95 -9.37 11.34
N LEU A 74 0.64 -9.40 11.05
CA LEU A 74 -0.37 -8.50 11.62
C LEU A 74 -1.57 -9.29 12.15
N PRO A 75 -1.40 -10.12 13.21
CA PRO A 75 -2.48 -10.94 13.76
C PRO A 75 -3.66 -10.13 14.33
N GLN A 76 -3.45 -8.84 14.61
CA GLN A 76 -4.44 -7.92 15.17
C GLN A 76 -5.47 -7.40 14.16
N ILE A 77 -5.35 -7.71 12.86
CA ILE A 77 -6.32 -7.26 11.86
C ILE A 77 -7.71 -7.89 12.17
N PRO A 78 -8.75 -7.09 12.40
CA PRO A 78 -10.06 -7.61 12.72
C PRO A 78 -10.74 -8.21 11.48
N THR A 79 -11.58 -9.22 11.71
CA THR A 79 -12.45 -9.82 10.69
C THR A 79 -13.80 -9.13 10.56
N SER A 80 -14.13 -8.24 11.50
CA SER A 80 -15.32 -7.39 11.46
C SER A 80 -15.03 -6.06 10.77
N ALA A 81 -16.06 -5.44 10.20
CA ALA A 81 -15.98 -4.11 9.58
C ALA A 81 -15.88 -3.00 10.64
N SER A 82 -14.76 -2.96 11.36
CA SER A 82 -14.46 -1.95 12.38
C SER A 82 -13.11 -1.31 12.12
N ALA A 83 -13.06 0.01 12.25
CA ALA A 83 -11.81 0.76 12.21
C ALA A 83 -11.12 0.82 13.59
N ASN A 84 -11.76 0.37 14.69
CA ASN A 84 -11.31 0.65 16.06
C ASN A 84 -9.90 0.17 16.37
N TRP A 85 -9.41 -0.86 15.67
CA TRP A 85 -8.06 -1.38 15.83
C TRP A 85 -6.97 -0.42 15.31
N LEU A 86 -7.30 0.44 14.34
CA LEU A 86 -6.39 1.44 13.77
C LEU A 86 -7.19 2.70 13.39
N GLN A 87 -7.20 3.66 14.30
CA GLN A 87 -7.94 4.91 14.14
C GLN A 87 -7.13 5.97 13.37
N PRO A 88 -7.80 6.87 12.62
CA PRO A 88 -7.18 8.07 12.09
C PRO A 88 -6.51 8.91 13.16
N VAL A 89 -5.39 9.52 12.79
CA VAL A 89 -4.68 10.49 13.63
C VAL A 89 -5.18 11.89 13.27
N VAL A 90 -5.19 12.81 14.22
CA VAL A 90 -5.57 14.20 13.96
C VAL A 90 -4.34 15.06 14.21
N SER A 91 -3.99 15.91 13.24
CA SER A 91 -2.94 16.91 13.45
C SER A 91 -3.39 17.92 14.52
N PRO A 92 -2.67 18.05 15.65
CA PRO A 92 -3.04 19.02 16.69
C PRO A 92 -2.90 20.47 16.22
N ASP A 93 -1.98 20.73 15.30
CA ASP A 93 -1.76 22.03 14.66
C ASP A 93 -1.36 21.84 13.18
N PRO A 94 -2.33 21.97 12.25
CA PRO A 94 -2.07 21.82 10.81
C PRO A 94 -1.18 22.91 10.20
N SER A 95 -0.90 24.00 10.93
CA SER A 95 0.04 25.05 10.53
C SER A 95 1.47 24.77 10.98
N ASP A 96 1.67 23.82 11.90
CA ASP A 96 2.99 23.33 12.25
C ASP A 96 3.47 22.34 11.16
N PRO A 97 4.63 22.58 10.54
CA PRO A 97 5.10 21.78 9.42
C PRO A 97 5.39 20.32 9.78
N LYS A 98 5.70 20.00 11.04
CA LYS A 98 5.93 18.63 11.49
C LYS A 98 4.62 17.92 11.80
N LEU A 99 3.69 18.61 12.44
CA LEU A 99 2.41 18.02 12.81
C LEU A 99 1.48 17.85 11.61
N ALA A 100 1.64 18.65 10.55
CA ALA A 100 0.95 18.47 9.27
C ALA A 100 1.27 17.10 8.62
N HIS A 101 2.37 16.43 8.99
CA HIS A 101 2.70 15.09 8.48
C HIS A 101 1.62 14.05 8.81
N LEU A 102 0.91 14.21 9.94
CA LEU A 102 -0.12 13.28 10.40
C LEU A 102 -1.32 13.21 9.43
N ASP A 103 -1.62 14.30 8.72
CA ASP A 103 -2.64 14.30 7.67
C ASP A 103 -2.19 13.46 6.45
N GLY A 104 -0.90 13.58 6.11
CA GLY A 104 -0.24 12.74 5.11
C GLY A 104 -0.21 11.27 5.48
N LEU A 105 0.03 10.99 6.77
CA LEU A 105 -0.01 9.64 7.31
C LEU A 105 -1.38 9.00 7.13
N ASN A 106 -2.47 9.72 7.36
CA ASN A 106 -3.80 9.19 7.09
C ASN A 106 -3.97 8.80 5.61
N LEU A 107 -3.54 9.65 4.68
CA LEU A 107 -3.60 9.33 3.25
C LEU A 107 -2.73 8.12 2.89
N SER A 108 -1.52 8.04 3.44
CA SER A 108 -0.59 6.95 3.17
C SER A 108 -1.10 5.62 3.76
N ARG A 109 -1.63 5.63 4.99
CA ARG A 109 -2.28 4.48 5.63
C ARG A 109 -3.51 4.02 4.86
N ALA A 110 -4.37 4.94 4.43
CA ALA A 110 -5.54 4.58 3.63
C ALA A 110 -5.13 3.80 2.37
N ARG A 111 -4.10 4.29 1.67
CA ARG A 111 -3.59 3.69 0.43
C ARG A 111 -2.98 2.31 0.68
N THR A 112 -2.18 2.15 1.72
CA THR A 112 -1.53 0.86 2.03
C THR A 112 -2.56 -0.17 2.51
N LEU A 113 -3.54 0.24 3.31
CA LEU A 113 -4.64 -0.62 3.76
C LEU A 113 -5.49 -1.12 2.58
N GLU A 114 -5.84 -0.25 1.62
CA GLU A 114 -6.54 -0.66 0.39
C GLU A 114 -5.71 -1.65 -0.44
N GLY A 115 -4.41 -1.40 -0.57
CA GLY A 115 -3.49 -2.30 -1.24
C GLY A 115 -3.45 -3.68 -0.57
N ASN A 116 -3.30 -3.72 0.75
CA ASN A 116 -3.25 -4.96 1.52
C ASN A 116 -4.57 -5.74 1.42
N ALA A 117 -5.71 -5.05 1.50
CA ALA A 117 -7.02 -5.69 1.30
C ALA A 117 -7.15 -6.31 -0.09
N SER A 118 -6.72 -5.58 -1.14
CA SER A 118 -6.82 -6.05 -2.53
C SER A 118 -5.99 -7.30 -2.86
N ALA A 119 -4.98 -7.59 -2.04
CA ALA A 119 -4.09 -8.73 -2.20
C ALA A 119 -4.59 -10.00 -1.50
N LEU A 120 -5.60 -9.91 -0.63
CA LEU A 120 -6.18 -11.07 0.04
C LEU A 120 -7.17 -11.85 -0.87
N PRO A 121 -7.35 -13.16 -0.63
CA PRO A 121 -8.45 -13.93 -1.21
C PRO A 121 -9.80 -13.28 -0.93
N GLN A 122 -10.75 -13.40 -1.86
CA GLN A 122 -12.05 -12.71 -1.76
C GLN A 122 -12.89 -13.13 -0.53
N ASP A 123 -12.68 -14.34 -0.02
CA ASP A 123 -13.34 -14.90 1.15
C ASP A 123 -12.59 -14.64 2.47
N ASP A 124 -11.43 -13.98 2.42
CA ASP A 124 -10.69 -13.60 3.63
C ASP A 124 -11.41 -12.45 4.36
N LEU A 125 -11.95 -12.76 5.54
CA LEU A 125 -12.73 -11.81 6.35
C LEU A 125 -11.93 -10.59 6.82
N ARG A 126 -10.59 -10.66 6.85
CA ARG A 126 -9.73 -9.51 7.22
C ARG A 126 -9.87 -8.34 6.24
N GLN A 127 -10.35 -8.59 5.02
CA GLN A 127 -10.68 -7.53 4.07
C GLN A 127 -11.67 -6.52 4.65
N HIS A 128 -12.62 -6.95 5.50
CA HIS A 128 -13.60 -6.07 6.12
C HIS A 128 -12.94 -5.05 7.06
N GLY A 129 -12.06 -5.52 7.95
CA GLY A 129 -11.33 -4.67 8.89
C GLY A 129 -10.37 -3.70 8.19
N LEU A 130 -9.63 -4.20 7.20
CA LEU A 130 -8.73 -3.39 6.37
C LEU A 130 -9.50 -2.29 5.60
N SER A 131 -10.63 -2.65 4.97
CA SER A 131 -11.45 -1.71 4.21
C SER A 131 -12.12 -0.66 5.10
N ALA A 132 -12.59 -1.04 6.29
CA ALA A 132 -13.17 -0.12 7.25
C ALA A 132 -12.15 0.91 7.74
N ALA A 133 -10.96 0.46 8.14
CA ALA A 133 -9.86 1.34 8.55
C ALA A 133 -9.39 2.24 7.39
N ALA A 134 -9.23 1.67 6.19
CA ALA A 134 -8.88 2.43 4.99
C ALA A 134 -9.88 3.57 4.71
N GLY A 135 -11.18 3.27 4.79
CA GLY A 135 -12.23 4.26 4.59
C GLY A 135 -12.19 5.38 5.63
N ALA A 136 -11.91 5.06 6.90
CA ALA A 136 -11.78 6.06 7.96
C ALA A 136 -10.58 6.99 7.72
N HIS A 137 -9.41 6.43 7.44
CA HIS A 137 -8.20 7.19 7.13
C HIS A 137 -8.34 8.02 5.85
N ARG A 138 -8.98 7.47 4.81
CA ARG A 138 -9.26 8.19 3.56
C ARG A 138 -10.10 9.44 3.81
N ARG A 139 -11.18 9.32 4.60
CA ARG A 139 -12.04 10.47 4.93
C ARG A 139 -11.27 11.54 5.70
N ALA A 140 -10.53 11.14 6.74
CA ALA A 140 -9.74 12.07 7.56
C ALA A 140 -8.67 12.78 6.72
N GLY A 141 -7.85 12.02 5.99
CA GLY A 141 -6.76 12.55 5.18
C GLY A 141 -7.23 13.48 4.06
N LEU A 142 -8.32 13.13 3.35
CA LEU A 142 -8.86 13.97 2.28
C LEU A 142 -9.48 15.27 2.81
N ALA A 143 -10.06 15.26 4.01
CA ALA A 143 -10.60 16.46 4.63
C ALA A 143 -9.51 17.51 4.95
N ALA A 144 -8.26 17.08 5.12
CA ALA A 144 -7.12 17.96 5.36
C ALA A 144 -6.53 18.58 4.07
N VAL A 145 -6.91 18.10 2.88
CA VAL A 145 -6.41 18.60 1.59
C VAL A 145 -7.20 19.83 1.15
N THR A 146 -7.13 20.91 1.93
CA THR A 146 -7.90 22.15 1.70
C THR A 146 -7.10 23.24 1.02
N GLY A 147 -5.76 23.16 1.06
CA GLY A 147 -4.87 24.25 0.61
C GLY A 147 -4.79 25.45 1.56
N ALA A 148 -5.42 25.38 2.75
CA ALA A 148 -5.47 26.48 3.71
C ALA A 148 -4.12 26.75 4.39
N HIS A 149 -3.32 25.71 4.61
CA HIS A 149 -1.97 25.80 5.18
C HIS A 149 -0.98 25.31 4.14
N TYR A 150 0.03 26.13 3.83
CA TYR A 150 1.05 25.76 2.84
C TYR A 150 1.78 24.51 3.30
N GLU A 151 2.10 24.44 4.60
CA GLU A 151 2.89 23.43 5.28
C GLU A 151 2.44 22.00 4.97
N GLY A 152 1.14 21.75 4.85
CA GLY A 152 0.58 20.49 4.33
C GLY A 152 0.19 20.55 2.85
N GLY A 153 -0.45 21.65 2.43
CA GLY A 153 -1.14 21.73 1.14
C GLY A 153 -0.27 21.48 -0.09
N HIS A 154 1.00 21.86 -0.05
CA HIS A 154 1.89 21.74 -1.22
C HIS A 154 2.32 20.31 -1.56
N TRP A 155 2.24 19.36 -0.61
CA TRP A 155 2.63 17.96 -0.83
C TRP A 155 1.48 16.96 -0.58
N LEU A 156 0.49 17.29 0.25
CA LEU A 156 -0.67 16.43 0.52
C LEU A 156 -1.43 16.04 -0.77
N GLY A 157 -1.48 16.94 -1.75
CA GLY A 157 -2.06 16.66 -3.06
C GLY A 157 -1.46 15.43 -3.76
N SER A 158 -0.16 15.19 -3.61
CA SER A 158 0.50 14.01 -4.19
C SER A 158 0.01 12.70 -3.57
N PHE A 159 -0.17 12.67 -2.25
CA PHE A 159 -0.72 11.51 -1.54
C PHE A 159 -2.19 11.29 -1.90
N ALA A 160 -2.97 12.37 -2.00
CA ALA A 160 -4.37 12.31 -2.40
C ALA A 160 -4.54 11.78 -3.82
N VAL A 161 -3.71 12.22 -4.78
CA VAL A 161 -3.71 11.69 -6.16
C VAL A 161 -3.41 10.20 -6.15
N TYR A 162 -2.37 9.77 -5.44
CA TYR A 162 -2.00 8.35 -5.41
C TYR A 162 -3.13 7.48 -4.82
N LEU A 163 -3.76 7.94 -3.73
CA LEU A 163 -4.90 7.27 -3.08
C LEU A 163 -6.17 7.25 -3.94
N THR A 164 -6.51 8.35 -4.61
CA THR A 164 -7.77 8.48 -5.39
C THR A 164 -7.70 7.79 -6.74
N THR A 165 -6.51 7.70 -7.33
CA THR A 165 -6.27 6.99 -8.60
C THR A 165 -5.97 5.51 -8.42
N ARG A 166 -5.89 5.02 -7.18
CA ARG A 166 -5.60 3.61 -6.84
C ARG A 166 -4.28 3.09 -7.44
N ARG A 167 -3.32 3.98 -7.70
CA ARG A 167 -2.00 3.57 -8.22
C ARG A 167 -1.35 2.56 -7.27
N GLY A 168 -0.59 1.62 -7.83
CA GLY A 168 0.05 0.54 -7.07
C GLY A 168 -0.89 -0.56 -6.55
N THR A 169 -2.19 -0.53 -6.87
CA THR A 169 -3.15 -1.63 -6.56
C THR A 169 -3.65 -2.38 -7.81
N GLU A 170 -3.33 -1.87 -9.01
CA GLU A 170 -3.66 -2.54 -10.27
C GLU A 170 -2.88 -3.86 -10.39
N LYS A 171 -3.59 -4.98 -10.62
CA LYS A 171 -2.94 -6.26 -10.92
C LYS A 171 -2.19 -6.10 -12.25
N SER A 172 -0.86 -6.10 -12.21
CA SER A 172 -0.06 -6.30 -13.42
C SER A 172 -0.43 -7.68 -13.96
N GLN A 173 -1.18 -7.72 -15.06
CA GLN A 173 -1.45 -8.98 -15.76
C GLN A 173 -0.08 -9.51 -16.22
N ALA A 174 0.34 -10.65 -15.65
CA ALA A 174 1.48 -11.38 -16.20
C ALA A 174 1.21 -11.65 -17.70
N PRO A 175 2.21 -11.51 -18.59
CA PRO A 175 2.04 -11.83 -20.00
C PRO A 175 1.54 -13.27 -20.12
N ASN A 176 0.38 -13.46 -20.75
CA ASN A 176 -0.16 -14.79 -21.03
C ASN A 176 0.72 -15.47 -22.10
N PRO A 177 1.44 -16.56 -21.79
CA PRO A 177 2.35 -17.21 -22.76
C PRO A 177 1.64 -17.80 -23.98
N ASN A 178 0.30 -17.89 -23.96
CA ASN A 178 -0.49 -18.45 -25.05
C ASN A 178 -0.86 -17.46 -26.16
N ASN A 179 -0.45 -16.20 -26.08
CA ASN A 179 -0.68 -15.23 -27.16
C ASN A 179 0.54 -15.12 -28.09
N GLN A 180 1.03 -16.27 -28.57
CA GLN A 180 1.87 -16.30 -29.76
C GLN A 180 0.96 -16.45 -30.98
N THR A 181 0.62 -15.32 -31.60
CA THR A 181 -0.05 -15.32 -32.90
C THR A 181 0.86 -16.03 -33.91
N THR A 182 0.42 -17.19 -34.35
CA THR A 182 1.00 -17.95 -35.46
C THR A 182 0.90 -17.13 -36.75
N SER A 183 1.94 -16.36 -37.06
CA SER A 183 2.14 -15.83 -38.42
C SER A 183 3.01 -16.82 -39.21
N GLN A 184 2.40 -17.90 -39.69
CA GLN A 184 2.87 -18.66 -40.84
C GLN A 184 1.71 -18.97 -41.77
N ALA A 185 1.56 -18.15 -42.82
CA ALA A 185 1.03 -18.46 -44.16
C ALA A 185 0.83 -17.13 -44.90
N GLY A 186 1.27 -16.90 -46.13
CA GLY A 186 1.80 -17.81 -47.13
C GLY A 186 2.66 -17.09 -48.17
N ARG A 187 3.30 -17.93 -48.95
CA ARG A 187 4.24 -17.64 -50.04
C ARG A 187 3.46 -17.55 -51.37
N SER A 188 3.99 -16.74 -52.29
CA SER A 188 3.73 -16.69 -53.75
C SER A 188 2.41 -16.06 -54.22
N LYS A 189 2.47 -14.98 -55.01
CA LYS A 189 2.98 -14.90 -56.38
C LYS A 189 3.66 -13.55 -56.61
#